data_AF-A0A3B0QSZ4-F1
#
_entry.id   AF-A0A3B0QSZ4-F1
#
_cell.length_a   1.000
_cell.length_b   1.000
_cell.length_c   1.000
_cell.angle_alpha   90.00
_cell.angle_beta   90.00
_cell.angle_gamma   90.00
#
_symmetry.space_group_name_H-M   'P 1'
#
loop_
_entity.id
_entity.type
_entity.pdbx_description
1 polymer ?
#
loop_
_entity_poly.entity_id
_entity_poly.type
_entity_poly.pdbx_seq_one_letter_code
_entity_poly.pdbx_strand_id
1 'polypeptide(L)' 'CVDTHVHRITNHWGYVATKTPDKTEMALRAKLPGRYWIPINDYLVAYGQNLCKPVSPHCSECKLFKYCERIGVKKSR' A
#
# COMPACT_ATOMS: atom_id res chain seq x y z
N CYS A 1 10.45 6.88 -8.27
CA CYS A 1 10.07 7.57 -7.02
C CYS A 1 8.74 6.99 -6.58
N VAL A 2 8.78 6.05 -5.64
CA VAL A 2 7.59 5.46 -5.05
C VAL A 2 6.88 6.50 -4.20
N ASP A 3 5.59 6.69 -4.48
CA ASP A 3 4.75 7.63 -3.75
C ASP A 3 4.58 7.20 -2.28
N THR A 4 4.42 8.17 -1.38
CA THR A 4 4.15 7.92 0.05
C THR A 4 2.89 7.06 0.28
N HIS A 5 1.90 7.15 -0.61
CA HIS A 5 0.72 6.29 -0.64
C HIS A 5 1.10 4.82 -0.84
N VAL A 6 1.92 4.53 -1.85
CA VAL A 6 2.38 3.18 -2.18
C VAL A 6 3.20 2.61 -1.02
N HIS A 7 4.13 3.39 -0.48
CA HIS A 7 4.90 3.00 0.71
C HIS A 7 3.98 2.63 1.88
N ARG A 8 3.03 3.49 2.25
CA ARG A 8 2.12 3.23 3.37
C ARG A 8 1.25 2.00 3.14
N ILE A 9 0.61 1.91 1.98
CA ILE A 9 -0.37 0.86 1.68
C ILE A 9 0.31 -0.51 1.63
N THR A 10 1.45 -0.60 0.98
CA THR A 10 2.20 -1.88 0.89
C THR A 10 2.74 -2.33 2.24
N ASN A 11 3.12 -1.40 3.14
CA ASN A 11 3.44 -1.73 4.52
C ASN A 11 2.20 -2.12 5.34
N HIS A 12 1.05 -1.43 5.18
CA HIS A 12 -0.20 -1.81 5.86
C HIS A 12 -0.69 -3.19 5.46
N TRP A 13 -0.53 -3.56 4.18
CA TRP A 13 -0.86 -4.88 3.69
C TRP A 13 0.07 -5.97 4.23
N GLY A 14 1.24 -5.60 4.77
CA GLY A 14 2.30 -6.55 5.12
C GLY A 14 3.06 -7.09 3.90
N TYR A 15 2.80 -6.54 2.71
CA TYR A 15 3.46 -6.95 1.48
C TYR A 15 4.96 -6.64 1.49
N VAL A 16 5.33 -5.53 2.13
CA VAL A 16 6.71 -5.14 2.44
C VAL A 16 6.79 -4.71 3.91
N ALA A 17 7.97 -4.87 4.51
CA ALA A 17 8.26 -4.38 5.85
C ALA A 17 9.49 -3.46 5.77
N THR A 18 9.26 -2.20 5.43
CA THR A 18 10.32 -1.24 5.11
C THR A 18 10.07 0.09 5.79
N LYS A 19 11.14 0.78 6.20
CA LYS A 19 11.04 2.06 6.93
C LYS A 19 11.09 3.28 6.02
N THR A 20 11.57 3.14 4.79
CA THR A 20 11.74 4.25 3.84
C THR A 20 11.13 3.89 2.48
N PRO A 21 10.60 4.89 1.74
CA PRO A 21 10.00 4.67 0.42
C PRO A 21 11.00 4.12 -0.60
N ASP A 22 12.28 4.51 -0.50
CA ASP A 22 13.36 3.99 -1.32
C ASP A 22 13.54 2.46 -1.16
N LYS A 23 13.59 1.98 0.09
CA LYS A 23 13.65 0.54 0.38
C LYS A 23 12.40 -0.18 -0.09
N THR A 24 11.23 0.46 0.00
CA THR A 24 9.99 -0.09 -0.55
C THR A 24 10.06 -0.22 -2.07
N GLU A 25 10.58 0.77 -2.78
CA GLU A 25 10.77 0.71 -4.23
C GLU A 25 11.65 -0.48 -4.60
N MET A 26 12.80 -0.65 -3.95
CA MET A 26 13.68 -1.80 -4.19
C MET A 26 13.00 -3.13 -3.92
N ALA A 27 12.28 -3.27 -2.80
CA ALA A 27 11.56 -4.48 -2.44
C ALA A 27 10.40 -4.79 -3.42
N LEU A 28 9.66 -3.77 -3.85
CA LEU A 28 8.61 -3.90 -4.85
C LEU A 28 9.18 -4.30 -6.21
N ARG A 29 10.30 -3.70 -6.62
CA ARG A 29 10.99 -4.05 -7.87
C ARG A 29 11.51 -5.48 -7.88
N ALA A 30 11.94 -6.00 -6.73
CA ALA A 30 12.39 -7.38 -6.59
C ALA A 30 11.23 -8.40 -6.65
N LYS A 31 10.03 -8.02 -6.20
CA LYS A 31 8.85 -8.91 -6.17
C LYS A 31 7.95 -8.81 -7.41
N LEU A 32 7.82 -7.62 -8.01
CA LEU A 32 6.93 -7.34 -9.11
C LEU A 32 7.69 -7.25 -10.44
N PRO A 33 7.20 -7.86 -11.53
CA PRO A 33 7.79 -7.69 -12.85
C PRO A 33 7.65 -6.25 -13.34
N GLY A 34 8.66 -5.76 -14.06
CA GLY A 34 8.82 -4.35 -14.47
C GLY A 34 7.61 -3.72 -15.15
N ARG A 35 6.81 -4.51 -15.86
CA ARG A 35 5.56 -4.08 -16.52
C ARG A 35 4.54 -3.45 -15.57
N TYR A 36 4.56 -3.78 -14.28
CA TYR A 36 3.61 -3.25 -13.30
C TYR A 36 4.13 -2.06 -12.51
N TRP A 37 5.40 -1.68 -12.65
CA TRP A 37 6.00 -0.64 -11.80
C TRP A 37 5.34 0.72 -11.99
N ILE A 38 4.95 1.06 -13.21
CA ILE A 38 4.25 2.31 -13.50
C ILE A 38 2.79 2.23 -13.04
N PRO A 39 1.95 1.30 -13.55
CA PRO A 39 0.51 1.32 -13.27
C PRO A 39 0.16 1.08 -11.80
N ILE A 40 1.00 0.36 -11.06
CA ILE A 40 0.73 0.11 -9.63
C ILE A 40 0.75 1.40 -8.81
N ASN A 41 1.56 2.39 -9.18
CA ASN A 41 1.57 3.67 -8.47
C ASN A 41 0.23 4.38 -8.63
N ASP A 42 -0.28 4.51 -9.85
CA ASP A 42 -1.58 5.14 -10.12
C ASP A 42 -2.72 4.42 -9.38
N TYR A 43 -2.74 3.09 -9.43
CA TYR A 43 -3.76 2.31 -8.72
C TYR A 43 -3.68 2.50 -7.20
N LEU A 44 -2.49 2.47 -6.62
CA LEU A 44 -2.32 2.59 -5.17
C LEU A 44 -2.57 4.02 -4.68
N VAL A 45 -2.25 5.04 -5.47
CA VAL A 45 -2.58 6.43 -5.16
C VAL A 45 -4.11 6.60 -5.11
N ALA A 46 -4.81 6.20 -6.17
CA ALA A 46 -6.28 6.27 -6.20
C ALA A 46 -6.91 5.45 -5.06
N TYR A 47 -6.36 4.27 -4.78
CA TYR A 47 -6.81 3.41 -3.70
C TYR A 47 -6.59 4.02 -2.30
N GLY A 48 -5.43 4.64 -2.09
CA GLY A 48 -5.06 5.29 -0.84
C GLY A 48 -5.87 6.55 -0.53
N GLN A 49 -6.32 7.26 -1.57
CA GLN A 49 -7.16 8.45 -1.44
C GLN A 49 -8.62 8.09 -1.17
N ASN A 50 -9.14 7.02 -1.79
CA ASN A 50 -10.55 6.66 -1.69
C ASN A 50 -10.85 5.67 -0.55
N LEU A 51 -10.09 4.57 -0.44
CA LEU A 51 -10.34 3.46 0.49
C LEU A 51 -9.35 3.46 1.67
N CYS A 52 -8.05 3.28 1.38
CA CYS A 52 -7.01 3.08 2.39
C CYS A 52 -6.41 4.40 2.89
N LYS A 53 -7.28 5.26 3.43
CA LYS A 53 -6.94 6.60 3.93
C LYS A 53 -5.98 6.54 5.12
N PRO A 54 -5.14 7.57 5.35
CA PRO A 54 -4.22 7.62 6.49
C PRO A 54 -4.94 7.59 7.84
N VAL A 55 -6.13 8.20 7.89
CA VAL A 55 -6.95 8.29 9.10
C VAL A 55 -8.25 7.53 8.85
N SER A 56 -8.44 6.44 9.60
CA SER A 56 -9.65 5.62 9.56
C SER A 56 -9.98 5.10 8.14
N PRO A 57 -9.13 4.21 7.58
CA PRO A 57 -9.38 3.56 6.29
C PRO A 57 -10.69 2.78 6.29
N HIS A 58 -11.32 2.68 5.12
CA HIS A 58 -12.58 1.96 4.88
C HIS A 58 -12.28 0.46 4.68
N CYS A 59 -11.88 -0.21 5.76
CA CYS A 59 -11.57 -1.63 5.77
C CYS A 59 -12.81 -2.51 5.57
N SER A 60 -14.00 -2.08 5.98
CA SER A 60 -15.24 -2.84 5.78
C SER A 60 -15.63 -2.97 4.30
N GLU A 61 -15.30 -1.97 3.48
CA GLU A 61 -15.56 -1.96 2.03
C GLU A 61 -14.35 -2.45 1.21
N CYS A 62 -13.23 -2.71 1.89
CA CYS A 62 -11.96 -3.10 1.29
C CYS A 62 -12.01 -4.57 0.81
N LYS A 63 -11.96 -4.79 -0.50
CA LYS A 63 -11.87 -6.14 -1.08
C LYS A 63 -10.58 -6.88 -0.70
N LEU A 64 -9.54 -6.14 -0.37
CA LEU A 64 -8.25 -6.67 0.07
C LEU A 64 -8.19 -6.91 1.59
N PHE A 65 -9.31 -6.76 2.31
CA PHE A 65 -9.35 -6.90 3.77
C PHE A 65 -8.79 -8.24 4.25
N LYS A 66 -9.11 -9.33 3.54
CA LYS A 66 -8.62 -10.68 3.86
C LYS A 66 -7.12 -10.88 3.64
N TYR A 67 -6.51 -10.07 2.79
CA TYR A 67 -5.08 -10.13 2.44
C TYR A 67 -4.27 -9.01 3.10
N CYS A 68 -4.92 -8.17 3.92
CA CYS A 68 -4.30 -7.01 4.55
C CYS A 68 -4.03 -7.32 6.01
N GLU A 69 -2.75 -7.33 6.40
CA GLU A 69 -2.34 -7.54 7.80
C GLU A 69 -2.67 -6.33 8.70
N ARG A 70 -3.08 -5.20 8.11
CA ARG A 70 -3.47 -3.95 8.81
C ARG A 70 -2.39 -3.43 9.77
N ILE A 71 -1.13 -3.59 9.37
CA ILE A 71 0.02 -3.20 10.21
C ILE A 71 0.01 -1.68 10.40
N GLY A 72 -0.16 -1.25 11.66
CA GLY A 72 -0.21 0.17 12.04
C GLY A 72 -1.59 0.84 11.92
N VAL A 73 -2.64 0.12 11.53
CA VAL A 73 -4.02 0.64 11.47
C VAL A 73 -4.65 0.57 12.86
N LYS A 74 -4.74 1.71 13.55
CA LYS A 74 -5.33 1.79 14.91
C LYS A 74 -6.86 1.84 14.91
N LYS A 75 -7.44 2.52 13.93
CA LYS A 75 -8.89 2.69 13.75
C LYS A 75 -9.20 2.49 12.28
N SER A 76 -10.29 1.80 11.97
CA SER A 76 -10.78 1.58 10.62
C SER A 76 -12.31 1.60 10.63
N ARG A 77 -12.91 1.94 9.49
CA ARG A 77 -14.35 1.89 9.25
C ARG A 77 -14.70 0.72 8.37
#